data_AF-A0A438KR63-F1
#
_entry.id   AF-A0A438KR63-F1
#
_cell.length_a   1.000
_cell.length_b   1.000
_cell.length_c   1.000
_cell.angle_alpha   90.00
_cell.angle_beta   90.00
_cell.angle_gamma   90.00
#
_symmetry.space_group_name_H-M   'P 1'
#
loop_
_entity.id
_entity.type
_entity.pdbx_description
1 polymer ?
#
loop_
_entity_poly.entity_id
_entity_poly.type
_entity_poly.pdbx_seq_one_letter_code
_entity_poly.pdbx_strand_id
1 'polypeptide(L)'
;MQNFLEKTNATDASGNIVFGDIGVHIQQETKKYFKATGNPADVKYIDPTYMIRACRANASDGILCTVLGQNAVHGAFAGYSGITVGICNTHYVYLPIPEVVSYPRVVDPNSRMWHRCLTSTGQPDFV
;
A
#
# COMPACT_ATOMS: atom_id res chain seq x y z
N MET A 1 13.31 -3.56 3.99
CA MET A 1 13.02 -4.75 3.15
C MET A 1 13.74 -4.73 1.81
N GLN A 2 13.65 -3.67 1.00
CA GLN A 2 14.36 -3.62 -0.30
C GLN A 2 15.89 -3.72 -0.21
N ASN A 3 16.49 -3.44 0.96
CA ASN A 3 17.93 -3.61 1.20
C ASN A 3 18.40 -5.08 1.20
N PHE A 4 17.48 -6.05 1.31
CA PHE A 4 17.80 -7.49 1.24
C PHE A 4 17.86 -8.01 -0.21
N LEU A 5 17.47 -7.18 -1.18
CA LEU A 5 17.41 -7.53 -2.60
C LEU A 5 18.52 -6.80 -3.36
N GLU A 6 19.02 -7.44 -4.41
CA GLU A 6 19.88 -6.75 -5.38
C GLU A 6 19.06 -5.64 -6.07
N LYS A 7 19.64 -4.44 -6.13
CA LYS A 7 19.00 -3.30 -6.80
C LYS A 7 19.02 -3.54 -8.30
N THR A 8 17.85 -3.59 -8.91
CA THR A 8 17.67 -3.73 -10.36
C THR A 8 18.16 -2.50 -11.13
N ASN A 9 18.26 -1.32 -10.48
CA ASN A 9 18.52 -0.01 -11.09
C ASN A 9 17.58 0.34 -12.26
N ALA A 10 16.47 -0.39 -12.40
CA ALA A 10 15.48 -0.18 -13.44
C ALA A 10 14.45 0.86 -12.98
N THR A 11 14.01 1.69 -13.92
CA THR A 11 12.93 2.66 -13.72
C THR A 11 11.79 2.40 -14.69
N ASP A 12 10.56 2.65 -14.26
CA ASP A 12 9.40 2.64 -15.17
C ASP A 12 9.40 3.88 -16.08
N ALA A 13 8.42 3.96 -16.99
CA ALA A 13 8.28 5.08 -17.92
C ALA A 13 7.99 6.44 -17.22
N SER A 14 7.55 6.41 -15.96
CA SER A 14 7.29 7.60 -15.13
C SER A 14 8.49 7.98 -14.26
N GLY A 15 9.61 7.24 -14.34
CA GLY A 15 10.81 7.47 -13.55
C GLY A 15 10.79 6.86 -12.15
N ASN A 16 9.78 6.05 -11.81
CA ASN A 16 9.76 5.35 -10.52
C ASN A 16 10.70 4.17 -10.52
N ILE A 17 11.38 3.92 -9.40
CA ILE A 17 12.23 2.75 -9.22
C ILE A 17 11.36 1.49 -9.25
N VAL A 18 11.75 0.51 -10.08
CA VAL A 18 11.11 -0.81 -10.11
C VAL A 18 11.67 -1.64 -8.95
N PHE A 19 10.82 -1.87 -7.95
CA PHE A 19 11.19 -2.66 -6.78
C PHE A 19 11.36 -4.15 -7.12
N GLY A 20 12.28 -4.81 -6.42
CA GLY A 20 12.43 -6.26 -6.48
C GLY A 20 11.29 -6.98 -5.76
N ASP A 21 11.01 -8.22 -6.20
CA ASP A 21 10.00 -9.08 -5.60
C ASP A 21 10.50 -9.66 -4.27
N ILE A 22 10.12 -9.01 -3.17
CA ILE A 22 10.44 -9.46 -1.82
C ILE A 22 9.72 -10.76 -1.44
N GLY A 23 8.57 -11.05 -2.03
CA GLY A 23 7.78 -12.24 -1.73
C GLY A 23 8.49 -13.51 -2.21
N VAL A 24 9.02 -13.48 -3.43
CA VAL A 24 9.85 -14.58 -3.97
C VAL A 24 11.13 -14.76 -3.15
N HIS A 25 11.78 -13.66 -2.75
CA HIS A 25 12.97 -13.74 -1.90
C HIS A 25 12.69 -14.39 -0.54
N ILE A 26 11.63 -13.97 0.15
CA ILE A 26 11.23 -14.57 1.43
C ILE A 26 10.90 -16.06 1.25
N GLN A 27 10.22 -16.44 0.16
CA GLN A 27 9.93 -17.84 -0.14
C GLN A 27 11.22 -18.67 -0.28
N GLN A 28 12.21 -18.16 -1.01
CA GLN A 28 13.48 -18.85 -1.23
C GLN A 28 14.29 -18.99 0.06
N GLU A 29 14.43 -17.91 0.84
CA GLU A 29 15.17 -17.95 2.10
C GLU A 29 14.49 -18.86 3.15
N THR A 30 13.16 -18.88 3.19
CA THR A 30 12.41 -19.79 4.06
C THR A 30 12.69 -21.25 3.69
N LYS A 31 12.62 -21.62 2.40
CA LYS A 31 12.94 -22.99 1.95
C LYS A 31 14.38 -23.38 2.26
N LYS A 32 15.32 -22.46 2.07
CA LYS A 32 16.75 -22.66 2.35
C LYS A 32 17.00 -22.92 3.83
N TYR A 33 16.38 -22.14 4.72
CA TYR A 33 16.47 -22.31 6.17
C TYR A 33 16.00 -23.70 6.61
N PHE A 34 14.77 -24.10 6.24
CA PHE A 34 14.21 -25.39 6.64
C PHE A 34 14.96 -26.60 6.07
N LYS A 35 15.52 -26.46 4.86
CA LYS A 35 16.41 -27.48 4.28
C LYS A 35 17.70 -27.62 5.11
N ALA A 36 18.28 -26.53 5.59
CA ALA A 36 19.49 -26.55 6.41
C ALA A 36 19.24 -27.13 7.82
N THR A 37 18.04 -26.94 8.38
CA THR A 37 17.65 -27.54 9.68
C THR A 37 17.28 -29.02 9.58
N GLY A 38 17.36 -29.63 8.39
CA GLY A 38 17.07 -31.05 8.18
C GLY A 38 15.58 -31.41 8.14
N ASN A 39 14.69 -30.41 8.09
CA ASN A 39 13.24 -30.61 7.97
C ASN A 39 12.67 -29.75 6.83
N PRO A 40 12.81 -30.16 5.56
CA PRO A 40 12.35 -29.38 4.42
C PRO A 40 10.85 -29.06 4.50
N ALA A 41 10.49 -27.78 4.35
CA ALA A 41 9.11 -27.31 4.35
C ALA A 41 8.61 -27.03 2.92
N ASP A 42 7.35 -27.35 2.65
CA ASP A 42 6.66 -26.88 1.43
C ASP A 42 6.19 -25.43 1.65
N VAL A 43 6.68 -24.51 0.83
CA VAL A 43 6.37 -23.07 0.94
C VAL A 43 5.71 -22.60 -0.35
N LYS A 44 4.44 -22.21 -0.23
CA LYS A 44 3.62 -21.69 -1.32
C LYS A 44 3.55 -20.17 -1.23
N TYR A 45 4.03 -19.50 -2.26
CA TYR A 45 3.91 -18.06 -2.42
C TYR A 45 2.66 -17.75 -3.25
N ILE A 46 1.87 -16.79 -2.80
CA ILE A 46 0.66 -16.33 -3.47
C ILE A 46 0.82 -14.83 -3.67
N ASP A 47 0.84 -14.39 -4.93
CA ASP A 47 0.81 -12.97 -5.30
C ASP A 47 -0.57 -12.60 -5.84
N PRO A 48 -1.45 -12.00 -5.01
CA PRO A 48 -2.78 -11.58 -5.44
C PRO A 48 -2.78 -10.16 -6.04
N THR A 49 -1.63 -9.54 -6.35
CA THR A 49 -1.54 -8.11 -6.73
C THR A 49 -2.53 -7.74 -7.84
N TYR A 50 -2.56 -8.51 -8.93
CA TYR A 50 -3.49 -8.25 -10.04
C TYR A 50 -4.94 -8.55 -9.66
N MET A 51 -5.19 -9.59 -8.86
CA MET A 51 -6.54 -9.91 -8.40
C MET A 51 -7.14 -8.80 -7.55
N ILE A 52 -6.33 -8.17 -6.69
CA ILE A 52 -6.77 -7.07 -5.83
C ILE A 52 -6.97 -5.79 -6.64
N ARG A 53 -6.08 -5.49 -7.60
CA ARG A 53 -6.12 -4.23 -8.36
C ARG A 53 -7.10 -4.22 -9.52
N ALA A 54 -7.43 -5.39 -10.07
CA ALA A 54 -8.30 -5.53 -11.24
C ALA A 54 -9.72 -6.01 -10.89
N CYS A 55 -10.02 -6.28 -9.62
CA CYS A 55 -11.38 -6.65 -9.22
C CYS A 55 -12.33 -5.45 -9.35
N ARG A 56 -13.63 -5.74 -9.47
CA ARG A 56 -14.66 -4.71 -9.49
C ARG A 56 -14.76 -4.05 -8.11
N ALA A 57 -14.93 -2.72 -8.11
CA ALA A 57 -15.27 -1.97 -6.91
C ALA A 57 -16.51 -2.56 -6.21
N ASN A 58 -16.44 -2.68 -4.88
CA ASN A 58 -17.61 -3.03 -4.08
C ASN A 58 -18.58 -1.84 -3.99
N ALA A 59 -19.76 -2.04 -3.37
CA ALA A 59 -20.79 -1.00 -3.29
C ALA A 59 -20.31 0.28 -2.58
N SER A 60 -19.55 0.13 -1.49
CA SER A 60 -19.02 1.26 -0.73
C SER A 60 -18.00 2.07 -1.53
N ASP A 61 -17.07 1.39 -2.20
CA ASP A 61 -16.08 2.02 -3.07
C ASP A 61 -16.75 2.67 -4.29
N GLY A 62 -17.80 2.05 -4.82
CA GLY A 62 -18.61 2.62 -5.89
C GLY A 62 -19.22 3.96 -5.50
N ILE A 63 -19.89 4.01 -4.33
CA ILE A 63 -20.47 5.25 -3.78
C ILE A 63 -19.38 6.29 -3.56
N LEU A 64 -18.27 5.91 -2.92
CA LEU A 64 -17.15 6.80 -2.64
C LEU A 64 -16.60 7.44 -3.93
N CYS A 65 -16.31 6.63 -4.95
CA CYS A 65 -15.81 7.10 -6.23
C CYS A 65 -16.79 8.04 -6.94
N THR A 66 -18.09 7.74 -6.89
CA THR A 66 -19.13 8.63 -7.45
C THR A 66 -19.12 9.98 -6.75
N VAL A 67 -19.11 10.01 -5.41
CA VAL A 67 -19.14 11.26 -4.66
C VAL A 67 -17.86 12.08 -4.84
N LEU A 68 -16.69 11.44 -4.82
CA LEU A 68 -15.41 12.10 -5.10
C LEU A 68 -15.40 12.73 -6.51
N GLY A 69 -15.84 11.99 -7.52
CA GLY A 69 -15.89 12.47 -8.90
C GLY A 69 -16.85 13.65 -9.09
N GLN A 70 -18.05 13.59 -8.51
CA GLN A 70 -19.01 14.70 -8.57
C GLN A 70 -18.48 15.96 -7.87
N ASN A 71 -17.87 15.82 -6.70
CA ASN A 71 -17.27 16.96 -5.98
C ASN A 71 -16.11 17.58 -6.76
N ALA A 72 -15.34 16.79 -7.52
CA ALA A 72 -14.27 17.31 -8.37
C ALA A 72 -14.84 18.16 -9.51
N VAL A 73 -15.93 17.72 -10.14
CA VAL A 73 -16.65 18.49 -11.16
C VAL A 73 -17.21 19.79 -10.59
N HIS A 74 -17.84 19.75 -9.41
CA HIS A 74 -18.32 20.96 -8.75
C HIS A 74 -17.19 21.94 -8.42
N GLY A 75 -16.04 21.43 -7.95
CA GLY A 75 -14.87 22.26 -7.67
C GLY A 75 -14.34 22.95 -8.93
N ALA A 76 -14.28 22.22 -10.04
CA ALA A 76 -13.90 22.78 -11.34
C ALA A 76 -14.89 23.86 -11.83
N PHE A 77 -16.20 23.63 -11.70
CA PHE A 77 -17.22 24.63 -12.06
C PHE A 77 -17.21 25.87 -11.15
N ALA A 78 -16.78 25.73 -9.90
CA ALA A 78 -16.54 26.85 -9.01
C ALA A 78 -15.25 27.64 -9.33
N GLY A 79 -14.46 27.19 -10.32
CA GLY A 79 -13.23 27.85 -10.76
C GLY A 79 -11.98 27.42 -9.98
N TYR A 80 -12.05 26.38 -9.15
CA TYR A 80 -10.87 25.85 -8.47
C TYR A 80 -10.00 25.01 -9.41
N SER A 81 -8.67 25.18 -9.29
CA SER A 81 -7.66 24.43 -10.02
C SER A 81 -6.51 24.07 -9.08
N GLY A 82 -5.72 23.06 -9.44
CA GLY A 82 -4.61 22.57 -8.60
C GLY A 82 -5.07 21.91 -7.30
N ILE A 83 -6.33 21.45 -7.24
CA ILE A 83 -6.94 20.77 -6.10
C ILE A 83 -7.19 19.28 -6.39
N THR A 84 -7.27 18.49 -5.33
CA THR A 84 -7.84 17.14 -5.32
C THR A 84 -8.98 17.07 -4.31
N VAL A 85 -9.85 16.08 -4.44
CA VAL A 85 -10.95 15.81 -3.51
C VAL A 85 -10.57 14.63 -2.63
N GLY A 86 -10.75 14.78 -1.32
CA GLY A 86 -10.52 13.71 -0.36
C GLY A 86 -11.56 13.71 0.76
N ILE A 87 -11.45 12.71 1.64
CA ILE A 87 -12.23 12.65 2.88
C ILE A 87 -11.32 12.99 4.05
N CYS A 88 -11.74 13.97 4.85
CA CYS A 88 -11.14 14.31 6.13
C CYS A 88 -12.23 14.29 7.20
N ASN A 89 -12.06 13.49 8.26
CA ASN A 89 -13.04 13.34 9.34
C ASN A 89 -14.48 13.23 8.83
N THR A 90 -14.73 12.27 7.93
CA THR A 90 -16.03 11.98 7.28
C THR A 90 -16.62 13.11 6.42
N HIS A 91 -15.88 14.19 6.17
CA HIS A 91 -16.31 15.27 5.29
C HIS A 91 -15.51 15.26 3.99
N TYR A 92 -16.17 15.59 2.89
CA TYR A 92 -15.52 15.79 1.59
C TYR A 92 -14.89 17.18 1.56
N VAL A 93 -13.61 17.24 1.23
CA VAL A 93 -12.81 18.46 1.27
C VAL A 93 -11.99 18.63 0.00
N TYR A 94 -11.75 19.88 -0.39
CA TYR A 94 -10.78 20.23 -1.41
C TYR A 94 -9.42 20.43 -0.76
N LEU A 95 -8.40 19.79 -1.35
CA LEU A 95 -7.04 19.81 -0.84
C LEU A 95 -6.10 20.30 -1.95
N PRO A 96 -5.23 21.29 -1.70
CA PRO A 96 -4.21 21.69 -2.66
C PRO A 96 -3.26 20.52 -2.95
N ILE A 97 -3.02 20.23 -4.22
CA ILE A 97 -2.14 19.13 -4.64
C ILE A 97 -0.72 19.26 -4.03
N PRO A 98 -0.07 20.44 -3.99
CA PRO A 98 1.25 20.58 -3.39
C PRO A 98 1.33 20.13 -1.92
N GLU A 99 0.27 20.40 -1.15
CA GLU A 99 0.20 19.99 0.26
C GLU A 99 -0.01 18.48 0.39
N VAL A 100 -0.84 17.89 -0.46
CA VAL A 100 -1.13 16.44 -0.43
C VAL A 100 0.09 15.61 -0.77
N VAL A 101 0.94 16.07 -1.70
CA VAL A 101 2.14 15.33 -2.12
C VAL A 101 3.36 15.64 -1.26
N SER A 102 3.26 16.59 -0.32
CA SER A 102 4.39 17.01 0.53
C SER A 102 4.87 15.91 1.48
N TYR A 103 3.97 15.08 2.00
CA TYR A 103 4.30 14.01 2.92
C TYR A 103 3.36 12.80 2.78
N PRO A 104 3.90 11.57 2.74
CA PRO A 104 3.09 10.36 2.68
C PRO A 104 2.50 10.00 4.03
N ARG A 105 1.29 9.41 4.05
CA ARG A 105 0.75 8.81 5.27
C ARG A 105 1.47 7.49 5.58
N VAL A 106 2.24 7.47 6.66
CA VAL A 106 2.91 6.26 7.17
C VAL A 106 2.12 5.58 8.28
N VAL A 107 2.35 4.28 8.47
CA VAL A 107 1.82 3.56 9.64
C VAL A 107 2.52 4.09 10.88
N ASP A 108 1.75 4.48 11.89
CA ASP A 108 2.27 4.85 13.21
C ASP A 108 2.46 3.58 14.07
N PRO A 109 3.70 3.22 14.45
CA PRO A 109 3.99 2.06 15.27
C PRO A 109 3.39 2.15 16.69
N ASN A 110 3.08 3.33 17.18
CA ASN A 110 2.42 3.51 18.48
C ASN A 110 0.89 3.55 18.37
N SER A 111 0.36 3.36 17.16
CA SER A 111 -1.08 3.40 16.95
C SER A 111 -1.77 2.14 17.47
N ARG A 112 -3.02 2.30 17.92
CA ARG A 112 -3.89 1.17 18.30
C ARG A 112 -3.98 0.11 17.21
N MET A 113 -3.96 0.49 15.94
CA MET A 113 -4.06 -0.45 14.83
C MET A 113 -2.79 -1.32 14.72
N TRP A 114 -1.61 -0.75 14.91
CA TRP A 114 -0.36 -1.49 14.89
C TRP A 114 -0.26 -2.47 16.07
N HIS A 115 -0.60 -2.03 17.29
CA HIS A 115 -0.62 -2.92 18.45
C HIS A 115 -1.60 -4.09 18.28
N ARG A 116 -2.77 -3.87 17.68
CA ARG A 116 -3.68 -4.97 17.34
C ARG A 116 -3.04 -6.00 16.39
N CYS A 117 -2.27 -5.54 15.42
CA CYS A 117 -1.52 -6.42 14.52
C CYS A 117 -0.52 -7.29 15.29
N LEU A 118 0.31 -6.67 16.15
CA LEU A 118 1.30 -7.37 16.98
C LEU A 118 0.65 -8.42 17.89
N THR A 119 -0.39 -8.04 18.65
CA THR A 119 -1.10 -8.97 19.54
C THR A 119 -1.72 -10.14 18.76
N SER A 120 -2.28 -9.89 17.58
CA SER A 120 -2.93 -10.93 16.78
C SER A 120 -1.95 -11.92 16.13
N THR A 121 -0.74 -11.46 15.84
CA THR A 121 0.30 -12.26 15.17
C THR A 121 1.28 -12.90 16.15
N GLY A 122 1.23 -12.53 17.44
CA GLY A 122 2.16 -12.99 18.47
C GLY A 122 3.60 -12.56 18.21
N GLN A 123 3.84 -11.60 17.31
CA GLN A 123 5.17 -11.08 17.04
C GLN A 123 5.69 -10.34 18.27
N PRO A 124 6.97 -10.55 18.66
CA PRO A 124 7.55 -9.85 19.79
C PRO A 124 7.66 -8.36 19.47
N ASP A 125 7.57 -7.54 20.51
CA ASP A 125 7.83 -6.11 20.39
C ASP A 125 9.35 -5.89 20.35
N PHE A 126 9.87 -5.48 19.20
CA PHE A 126 11.32 -5.30 18.98
C PHE A 126 11.78 -3.87 19.30
N VAL A 127 11.18 -3.24 20.32
CA VAL A 127 11.61 -1.95 20.87
C VAL A 127 12.89 -2.12 21.69
#